data_AF-A0A6S7LBC8-F1
#
_entry.id   AF-A0A6S7LBC8-F1
#
_cell.length_a   1.000
_cell.length_b   1.000
_cell.length_c   1.000
_cell.angle_alpha   90.00
_cell.angle_beta   90.00
_cell.angle_gamma   90.00
#
_symmetry.space_group_name_H-M   'P 1'
#
loop_
_entity.id
_entity.type
_entity.pdbx_description
1 polymer ?
#
loop_
_entity_poly.entity_id
_entity_poly.type
_entity_poly.pdbx_seq_one_letter_code
_entity_poly.pdbx_strand_id
1 'polypeptide(L)'
;MSEYLQQYEKYSLGLLDEQDASSASMYESRERLAVRTTWLLNFEYIKQSKNGNFAVRFFHACAFFNPAEIQQDLINPGKPPIEDDSYQEYVDTALGSSHILKLLTDFSLFKKNRRSSLTVHRLVQEVIRGNISPEEYVSSLVDAIRLLSYAFSFSRSPDDLLTSMINKHYDRASLQTTDPSLFHKWHKICLHAHEVRKLLLDFLKSSQLLDQRIVIPETARLVYECALHPFNKGRFGNFVSSRNTFAGVGSESYFVFLCRSS
;
A
#
# COMPACT_ATOMS: atom_id res chain seq x y z
N MET A 1 -8.04 -16.53 -16.10
CA MET A 1 -8.08 -15.12 -15.66
C MET A 1 -6.77 -14.65 -15.03
N SER A 2 -6.13 -15.42 -14.14
CA SER A 2 -4.84 -15.06 -13.48
C SER A 2 -3.66 -14.96 -14.47
N GLU A 3 -3.64 -15.83 -15.47
CA GLU A 3 -2.53 -15.93 -16.44
C GLU A 3 -2.47 -14.71 -17.38
N TYR A 4 -3.63 -14.21 -17.82
CA TYR A 4 -3.74 -12.97 -18.60
C TYR A 4 -3.25 -11.74 -17.82
N LEU A 5 -3.59 -11.65 -16.52
CA LEU A 5 -3.13 -10.55 -15.67
C LEU A 5 -1.62 -10.61 -15.42
N GLN A 6 -1.06 -11.80 -15.26
CA GLN A 6 0.39 -12.01 -15.13
C GLN A 6 1.13 -11.67 -16.43
N GLN A 7 0.59 -12.08 -17.58
CA GLN A 7 1.13 -11.69 -18.88
C GLN A 7 1.02 -10.19 -19.11
N TYR A 8 -0.14 -9.58 -18.81
CA TYR A 8 -0.31 -8.13 -18.93
C TYR A 8 0.63 -7.35 -18.01
N GLU A 9 0.82 -7.77 -16.75
CA GLU A 9 1.76 -7.13 -15.82
C GLU A 9 3.22 -7.26 -16.30
N LYS A 10 3.59 -8.45 -16.81
CA LYS A 10 4.92 -8.72 -17.35
C LYS A 10 5.22 -7.97 -18.64
N TYR A 11 4.25 -7.85 -19.54
CA TYR A 11 4.42 -7.21 -20.84
C TYR A 11 4.00 -5.74 -20.84
N SER A 12 3.21 -5.21 -19.90
CA SER A 12 2.77 -3.81 -19.85
C SER A 12 3.96 -2.86 -19.73
N LEU A 13 4.91 -3.14 -18.84
CA LEU A 13 6.13 -2.36 -18.69
C LEU A 13 7.02 -2.44 -19.95
N GLY A 14 7.17 -3.64 -20.53
CA GLY A 14 7.90 -3.84 -21.79
C GLY A 14 7.24 -3.15 -22.98
N LEU A 15 5.91 -3.19 -23.10
CA LEU A 15 5.12 -2.51 -24.13
C LEU A 15 5.11 -0.99 -23.96
N LEU A 16 5.35 -0.48 -22.74
CA LEU A 16 5.57 0.93 -22.48
C LEU A 16 6.99 1.39 -22.85
N ASP A 17 7.94 0.46 -22.94
CA ASP A 17 9.33 0.69 -23.36
C ASP A 17 9.58 0.34 -24.84
N GLU A 18 8.78 -0.55 -25.44
CA GLU A 18 8.94 -1.03 -26.82
C GLU A 18 8.60 0.08 -27.82
N GLN A 19 9.66 0.69 -28.36
CA GLN A 19 9.62 1.74 -29.38
C GLN A 19 9.24 1.24 -30.79
N ASP A 20 9.17 -0.06 -31.05
CA ASP A 20 8.98 -0.57 -32.41
C ASP A 20 8.14 -1.86 -32.47
N ALA A 21 6.85 -1.77 -32.81
CA ALA A 21 6.20 -2.70 -33.74
C ALA A 21 4.75 -2.31 -34.12
N SER A 22 4.46 -2.49 -35.41
CA SER A 22 3.18 -2.51 -36.15
C SER A 22 2.36 -1.21 -36.30
N SER A 23 1.87 -0.93 -37.51
CA SER A 23 1.34 0.36 -37.95
C SER A 23 -0.04 0.76 -37.39
N ALA A 24 -0.78 -0.18 -36.79
CA ALA A 24 -1.95 0.12 -35.97
C ALA A 24 -1.57 0.39 -34.50
N SER A 25 -0.50 -0.25 -34.01
CA SER A 25 0.06 -0.06 -32.67
C SER A 25 1.08 1.06 -32.58
N MET A 26 1.51 1.67 -33.70
CA MET A 26 2.42 2.81 -33.71
C MET A 26 1.75 4.09 -33.18
N TYR A 27 0.46 4.28 -33.48
CA TYR A 27 -0.34 5.37 -32.90
C TYR A 27 -0.53 5.08 -31.41
N GLU A 28 -1.08 3.91 -31.05
CA GLU A 28 -1.34 3.54 -29.65
C GLU A 28 -0.07 3.55 -28.77
N SER A 29 1.08 3.13 -29.30
CA SER A 29 2.38 3.23 -28.61
C SER A 29 2.84 4.68 -28.46
N ARG A 30 2.62 5.55 -29.46
CA ARG A 30 2.90 6.99 -29.36
C ARG A 30 2.00 7.68 -28.33
N GLU A 31 0.70 7.41 -28.29
CA GLU A 31 -0.17 7.98 -27.24
C GLU A 31 0.23 7.46 -25.86
N ARG A 32 0.50 6.16 -25.71
CA ARG A 32 0.98 5.59 -24.45
C ARG A 32 2.31 6.21 -24.01
N LEU A 33 3.24 6.41 -24.93
CA LEU A 33 4.51 7.10 -24.69
C LEU A 33 4.29 8.56 -24.28
N ALA A 34 3.38 9.27 -24.95
CA ALA A 34 3.03 10.64 -24.61
C ALA A 34 2.41 10.73 -23.20
N VAL A 35 1.52 9.80 -22.84
CA VAL A 35 0.91 9.71 -21.51
C VAL A 35 1.97 9.42 -20.44
N ARG A 36 2.84 8.42 -20.66
CA ARG A 36 3.95 8.11 -19.75
C ARG A 36 4.88 9.31 -19.56
N THR A 37 5.27 9.96 -20.66
CA THR A 37 6.12 11.15 -20.63
C THR A 37 5.45 12.28 -19.87
N THR A 38 4.14 12.49 -20.07
CA THR A 38 3.37 13.50 -19.34
C THR A 38 3.36 13.21 -17.83
N TRP A 39 3.15 11.96 -17.42
CA TRP A 39 3.21 11.60 -16.00
C TRP A 39 4.59 11.82 -15.39
N LEU A 40 5.67 11.50 -16.12
CA LEU A 40 7.04 11.74 -15.66
C LEU A 40 7.36 13.24 -15.57
N LEU A 41 6.92 14.05 -16.54
CA LEU A 41 7.06 15.51 -16.51
C LEU A 41 6.31 16.12 -15.32
N ASN A 42 5.08 15.67 -15.07
CA ASN A 42 4.29 16.11 -13.92
C ASN A 42 4.97 15.70 -12.60
N PHE A 43 5.51 14.49 -12.54
CA PHE A 43 6.23 13.99 -11.38
C PHE A 43 7.52 14.79 -11.11
N GLU A 44 8.25 15.14 -12.16
CA GLU A 44 9.44 16.00 -12.07
C GLU A 44 9.09 17.42 -11.60
N TYR A 45 7.98 17.98 -12.07
CA TYR A 45 7.47 19.26 -11.56
C TYR A 45 7.18 19.19 -10.06
N ILE A 46 6.57 18.10 -9.58
CA ILE A 46 6.34 17.90 -8.14
C ILE A 46 7.66 17.85 -7.39
N LYS A 47 8.67 17.11 -7.88
CA LYS A 47 10.00 17.07 -7.25
C LYS A 47 10.62 18.46 -7.05
N GLN A 48 10.46 19.34 -8.04
CA GLN A 48 11.01 20.71 -8.02
C GLN A 48 10.16 21.71 -7.24
N SER A 49 8.93 21.34 -6.87
CA SER A 49 8.03 22.20 -6.10
C SER A 49 8.51 22.35 -4.65
N LYS A 50 8.12 23.46 -4.00
CA LYS A 50 8.40 23.67 -2.57
C LYS A 50 7.82 22.50 -1.76
N ASN A 51 8.63 21.87 -0.91
CA ASN A 51 8.25 20.68 -0.12
C ASN A 51 7.82 19.47 -0.97
N GLY A 52 8.19 19.46 -2.26
CA GLY A 52 7.87 18.41 -3.22
C GLY A 52 8.48 17.05 -2.88
N ASN A 53 9.65 17.06 -2.24
CA ASN A 53 10.34 15.86 -1.75
C ASN A 53 9.43 15.02 -0.82
N PHE A 54 8.60 15.64 0.03
CA PHE A 54 7.69 14.91 0.91
C PHE A 54 6.53 14.26 0.14
N ALA A 55 6.02 14.94 -0.90
CA ALA A 55 4.99 14.38 -1.78
C ALA A 55 5.54 13.22 -2.62
N VAL A 56 6.76 13.36 -3.13
CA VAL A 56 7.49 12.32 -3.88
C VAL A 56 7.73 11.10 -3.01
N ARG A 57 8.19 11.29 -1.76
CA ARG A 57 8.40 10.21 -0.81
C ARG A 57 7.12 9.42 -0.53
N PHE A 58 6.02 10.12 -0.25
CA PHE A 58 4.71 9.47 -0.09
C PHE A 58 4.25 8.75 -1.36
N PHE A 59 4.50 9.33 -2.55
CA PHE A 59 4.12 8.71 -3.81
C PHE A 59 4.94 7.45 -4.12
N HIS A 60 6.25 7.46 -3.86
CA HIS A 60 7.09 6.28 -3.95
C HIS A 60 6.57 5.16 -3.04
N ALA A 61 6.17 5.46 -1.80
CA ALA A 61 5.54 4.48 -0.92
C ALA A 61 4.20 3.96 -1.49
N CYS A 62 3.37 4.86 -2.04
CA CYS A 62 2.12 4.50 -2.70
C CYS A 62 2.32 3.60 -3.93
N ALA A 63 3.49 3.63 -4.55
CA ALA A 63 3.79 2.74 -5.66
C ALA A 63 3.74 1.26 -5.25
N PHE A 64 3.82 0.92 -3.96
CA PHE A 64 3.73 -0.45 -3.42
C PHE A 64 2.32 -0.84 -2.92
N PHE A 65 1.39 0.12 -2.87
CA PHE A 65 0.03 -0.10 -2.39
C PHE A 65 -0.90 -0.62 -3.48
N ASN A 66 -1.98 -1.29 -3.06
CA ASN A 66 -3.08 -1.65 -3.95
C ASN A 66 -3.64 -0.41 -4.72
N PRO A 67 -3.83 -0.49 -6.06
CA PRO A 67 -4.21 0.64 -6.90
C PRO A 67 -5.64 1.16 -6.70
N ALA A 68 -6.53 0.41 -6.05
CA ALA A 68 -7.95 0.71 -6.07
C ALA A 68 -8.29 2.01 -5.33
N GLU A 69 -7.83 2.14 -4.09
CA GLU A 69 -8.20 3.25 -3.21
C GLU A 69 -7.22 3.37 -2.05
N ILE A 70 -6.49 4.48 -1.98
CA ILE A 70 -5.50 4.82 -0.95
C ILE A 70 -6.13 5.82 0.02
N GLN A 71 -6.13 5.55 1.32
CA GLN A 71 -6.77 6.42 2.31
C GLN A 71 -5.88 7.64 2.59
N GLN A 72 -6.47 8.83 2.77
CA GLN A 72 -5.69 10.07 2.99
C GLN A 72 -4.88 10.04 4.28
N ASP A 73 -5.30 9.26 5.28
CA ASP A 73 -4.58 9.10 6.53
C ASP A 73 -3.34 8.19 6.42
N LEU A 74 -3.08 7.64 5.23
CA LEU A 74 -1.77 7.06 4.92
C LEU A 74 -0.70 8.15 4.73
N ILE A 75 -1.08 9.42 4.56
CA ILE A 75 -0.16 10.55 4.70
C ILE A 75 0.04 10.80 6.20
N ASN A 76 1.02 10.11 6.79
CA ASN A 76 1.28 10.09 8.22
C ASN A 76 2.80 9.97 8.50
N PRO A 77 3.28 10.19 9.73
CA PRO A 77 4.71 10.14 10.03
C PRO A 77 5.32 8.73 9.99
N GLY A 78 4.51 7.67 9.91
CA GLY A 78 4.95 6.27 9.97
C GLY A 78 5.11 5.74 11.40
N LYS A 79 5.15 4.41 11.54
CA LYS A 79 5.44 3.73 12.81
C LYS A 79 6.40 2.55 12.60
N PRO A 80 7.64 2.61 13.13
CA PRO A 80 8.29 3.77 13.72
C PRO A 80 8.34 4.91 12.69
N PRO A 81 8.63 6.15 13.13
CA PRO A 81 8.65 7.27 12.21
C PRO A 81 9.58 7.02 11.02
N ILE A 82 9.19 7.54 9.87
CA ILE A 82 9.98 7.49 8.64
C ILE A 82 11.33 8.18 8.88
N GLU A 83 12.42 7.61 8.38
CA GLU A 83 13.79 8.15 8.53
C GLU A 83 13.98 9.45 7.72
N ASP A 84 13.43 10.54 8.27
CA ASP A 84 13.54 11.95 7.87
C ASP A 84 12.69 12.78 8.83
N ASP A 85 13.36 13.46 9.77
CA ASP A 85 12.70 14.26 10.80
C ASP A 85 11.92 15.42 10.18
N SER A 86 12.39 15.98 9.05
CA SER A 86 11.69 17.05 8.35
C SER A 86 10.38 16.56 7.73
N TYR A 87 10.33 15.32 7.23
CA TYR A 87 9.09 14.71 6.77
C TYR A 87 8.09 14.53 7.92
N GLN A 88 8.56 14.01 9.05
CA GLN A 88 7.72 13.75 10.23
C GLN A 88 7.08 15.04 10.74
N GLU A 89 7.91 16.07 11.00
CA GLU A 89 7.45 17.38 11.46
C GLU A 89 6.48 18.00 10.46
N TYR A 90 6.75 17.86 9.17
CA TYR A 90 5.89 18.44 8.14
C TYR A 90 4.53 17.76 8.06
N VAL A 91 4.50 16.43 8.01
CA VAL A 91 3.27 15.65 7.83
C VAL A 91 2.37 15.69 9.07
N ASP A 92 2.94 15.80 10.26
CA ASP A 92 2.18 15.92 11.51
C ASP A 92 1.38 17.25 11.57
N THR A 93 1.76 18.26 10.78
CA THR A 93 0.95 19.47 10.63
C THR A 93 -0.27 19.26 9.73
N ALA A 94 -1.40 19.88 10.10
CA ALA A 94 -2.61 19.88 9.27
C ALA A 94 -2.40 20.48 7.86
N LEU A 95 -1.46 21.43 7.73
CA LEU A 95 -1.12 22.06 6.46
C LEU A 95 -0.21 21.18 5.59
N GLY A 96 0.73 20.45 6.20
CA GLY A 96 1.69 19.64 5.44
C GLY A 96 1.03 18.45 4.73
N SER A 97 0.19 17.70 5.43
CA SER A 97 -0.60 16.61 4.84
C SER A 97 -1.54 17.11 3.73
N SER A 98 -2.21 18.25 3.96
CA SER A 98 -3.06 18.90 2.95
C SER A 98 -2.28 19.38 1.73
N HIS A 99 -1.04 19.85 1.92
CA HIS A 99 -0.19 20.31 0.83
C HIS A 99 0.34 19.14 -0.02
N ILE A 100 0.78 18.05 0.61
CA ILE A 100 1.15 16.81 -0.11
C ILE A 100 -0.02 16.34 -0.96
N LEU A 101 -1.22 16.29 -0.38
CA LEU A 101 -2.43 15.92 -1.09
C LEU A 101 -2.66 16.83 -2.30
N LYS A 102 -2.55 18.15 -2.12
CA LYS A 102 -2.73 19.13 -3.18
C LYS A 102 -1.74 18.90 -4.33
N LEU A 103 -0.43 18.79 -4.04
CA LEU A 103 0.61 18.57 -5.04
C LEU A 103 0.32 17.32 -5.89
N LEU A 104 -0.12 16.24 -5.26
CA LEU A 104 -0.42 14.98 -5.95
C LEU A 104 -1.72 15.03 -6.77
N THR A 105 -2.68 15.89 -6.40
CA THR A 105 -3.95 16.03 -7.13
C THR A 105 -3.93 17.10 -8.22
N ASP A 106 -3.12 18.15 -8.09
CA ASP A 106 -3.11 19.28 -9.04
C ASP A 106 -2.68 18.82 -10.44
N PHE A 107 -1.81 17.81 -10.53
CA PHE A 107 -1.37 17.21 -11.80
C PHE A 107 -2.18 15.99 -12.23
N SER A 108 -3.32 15.72 -11.58
CA SER A 108 -4.18 14.55 -11.83
C SER A 108 -3.46 13.19 -11.74
N LEU A 109 -2.31 13.13 -11.07
CA LEU A 109 -1.63 11.88 -10.74
C LEU A 109 -2.48 11.08 -9.74
N PHE A 110 -3.10 11.80 -8.81
CA PHE A 110 -4.12 11.28 -7.91
C PHE A 110 -5.45 12.00 -8.13
N LYS A 111 -6.53 11.25 -7.94
CA LYS A 111 -7.89 11.79 -7.90
C LYS A 111 -8.43 11.68 -6.49
N LYS A 112 -8.88 12.80 -5.92
CA LYS A 112 -9.56 12.82 -4.62
C LYS A 112 -10.99 12.29 -4.76
N ASN A 113 -11.36 11.37 -3.89
CA ASN A 113 -12.71 10.81 -3.79
C ASN A 113 -13.49 11.42 -2.61
N ARG A 114 -14.81 11.24 -2.63
CA ARG A 114 -15.73 11.77 -1.60
C ARG A 114 -15.53 11.16 -0.20
N ARG A 115 -14.85 10.01 -0.07
CA ARG A 115 -14.67 9.25 1.19
C ARG A 115 -13.31 9.45 1.86
N SER A 116 -12.72 10.63 1.74
CA SER A 116 -11.37 10.91 2.26
C SER A 116 -10.31 9.91 1.77
N SER A 117 -10.44 9.51 0.50
CA SER A 117 -9.54 8.58 -0.16
C SER A 117 -9.06 9.16 -1.49
N LEU A 118 -8.04 8.52 -2.03
CA LEU A 118 -7.34 8.86 -3.26
C LEU A 118 -7.38 7.65 -4.19
N THR A 119 -7.58 7.90 -5.47
CA THR A 119 -7.37 6.90 -6.50
C THR A 119 -6.19 7.33 -7.35
N VAL A 120 -5.25 6.43 -7.53
CA VAL A 120 -4.14 6.57 -8.48
C VAL A 120 -4.36 5.55 -9.58
N HIS A 121 -4.03 5.92 -10.82
CA HIS A 121 -4.14 4.97 -11.92
C HIS A 121 -3.08 3.87 -11.75
N ARG A 122 -3.44 2.59 -11.96
CA ARG A 122 -2.50 1.47 -11.83
C ARG A 122 -1.23 1.67 -12.67
N LEU A 123 -1.39 2.09 -13.93
CA LEU A 123 -0.23 2.39 -14.80
C LEU A 123 0.64 3.53 -14.27
N VAL A 124 0.06 4.51 -13.55
CA VAL A 124 0.85 5.58 -12.92
C VAL A 124 1.73 4.99 -11.81
N GLN A 125 1.18 4.13 -10.95
CA GLN A 125 1.99 3.42 -9.95
C GLN A 125 3.08 2.56 -10.59
N GLU A 126 2.78 1.85 -11.68
CA GLU A 126 3.76 1.03 -12.41
C GLU A 126 4.88 1.89 -13.02
N VAL A 127 4.53 3.01 -13.67
CA VAL A 127 5.50 3.97 -14.23
C VAL A 127 6.38 4.53 -13.13
N ILE A 128 5.81 4.99 -12.01
CA ILE A 128 6.60 5.51 -10.89
C ILE A 128 7.48 4.42 -10.30
N ARG A 129 6.94 3.23 -10.02
CA ARG A 129 7.72 2.10 -9.47
C ARG A 129 8.91 1.74 -10.37
N GLY A 130 8.72 1.74 -11.70
CA GLY A 130 9.79 1.49 -12.67
C GLY A 130 10.83 2.63 -12.79
N ASN A 131 10.53 3.82 -12.24
CA ASN A 131 11.43 4.97 -12.21
C ASN A 131 12.05 5.22 -10.82
N ILE A 132 11.72 4.41 -9.81
CA ILE A 132 12.41 4.47 -8.50
C ILE A 132 13.82 3.92 -8.71
N SER A 133 14.84 4.67 -8.25
CA SER A 133 16.22 4.20 -8.34
C SER A 133 16.42 2.93 -7.50
N PRO A 134 17.37 2.05 -7.85
CA PRO A 134 17.65 0.85 -7.05
C PRO A 134 17.96 1.16 -5.57
N GLU A 135 18.62 2.30 -5.32
CA GLU A 135 18.96 2.76 -3.97
C GLU A 135 17.72 3.17 -3.15
N GLU A 136 16.78 3.85 -3.79
CA GLU A 136 15.53 4.33 -3.18
C GLU A 136 14.44 3.27 -3.11
N TYR A 137 14.55 2.17 -3.87
CA TYR A 137 13.50 1.15 -3.94
C TYR A 137 13.20 0.55 -2.56
N VAL A 138 14.28 0.17 -1.85
CA VAL A 138 14.17 -0.42 -0.52
C VAL A 138 13.66 0.58 0.51
N SER A 139 14.16 1.83 0.50
CA SER A 139 13.69 2.86 1.44
C SER A 139 12.21 3.18 1.20
N SER A 140 11.79 3.25 -0.06
CA SER A 140 10.39 3.50 -0.43
C SER A 140 9.45 2.38 0.01
N LEU A 141 9.92 1.12 -0.05
CA LEU A 141 9.19 -0.04 0.46
C LEU A 141 9.11 -0.01 2.00
N VAL A 142 10.20 0.33 2.67
CA VAL A 142 10.24 0.49 4.14
C VAL A 142 9.29 1.61 4.58
N ASP A 143 9.28 2.74 3.88
CA ASP A 143 8.33 3.83 4.13
C ASP A 143 6.89 3.32 3.97
N ALA A 144 6.56 2.59 2.90
CA ALA A 144 5.25 1.98 2.71
C ALA A 144 4.83 1.07 3.89
N ILE A 145 5.75 0.25 4.40
CA ILE A 145 5.53 -0.62 5.56
C ILE A 145 5.28 0.20 6.83
N ARG A 146 6.06 1.27 7.07
CA ARG A 146 5.91 2.16 8.24
C ARG A 146 4.60 2.95 8.20
N LEU A 147 4.20 3.47 7.04
CA LEU A 147 2.93 4.18 6.85
C LEU A 147 1.73 3.25 7.14
N LEU A 148 1.79 2.01 6.65
CA LEU A 148 0.76 1.00 6.93
C LEU A 148 0.74 0.59 8.40
N SER A 149 1.90 0.42 9.02
CA SER A 149 2.02 0.08 10.45
C SER A 149 1.46 1.16 11.36
N TYR A 150 1.64 2.43 10.99
CA TYR A 150 0.97 3.55 11.64
C TYR A 150 -0.55 3.41 11.48
N ALA A 151 -1.05 3.27 10.24
CA ALA A 151 -2.47 3.16 9.97
C ALA A 151 -3.14 1.94 10.67
N PHE A 152 -2.44 0.81 10.79
CA PHE A 152 -2.88 -0.34 11.58
C PHE A 152 -3.01 -0.03 13.07
N SER A 153 -2.16 0.84 13.63
CA SER A 153 -2.28 1.24 15.04
C SER A 153 -3.51 2.10 15.33
N PHE A 154 -4.09 2.75 14.31
CA PHE A 154 -5.29 3.59 14.43
C PHE A 154 -6.53 2.97 13.79
N SER A 155 -6.41 1.80 13.16
CA SER A 155 -7.56 1.02 12.69
C SER A 155 -7.78 -0.13 13.65
N ARG A 156 -9.03 -0.34 14.05
CA ARG A 156 -9.37 -1.47 14.93
C ARG A 156 -9.55 -2.70 14.06
N SER A 157 -8.95 -3.81 14.47
CA SER A 157 -9.22 -5.10 13.84
C SER A 157 -10.71 -5.47 14.03
N PRO A 158 -11.29 -6.32 13.17
CA PRO A 158 -12.64 -6.82 13.36
C PRO A 158 -12.84 -7.46 14.74
N ASP A 159 -11.83 -8.16 15.25
CA ASP A 159 -11.85 -8.79 16.57
C ASP A 159 -11.88 -7.75 17.70
N ASP A 160 -11.12 -6.66 17.58
CA ASP A 160 -11.15 -5.55 18.55
C ASP A 160 -12.48 -4.82 18.52
N LEU A 161 -13.04 -4.61 17.32
CA LEU A 161 -14.37 -4.04 17.15
C LEU A 161 -15.41 -4.92 17.83
N LEU A 162 -15.43 -6.22 17.53
CA LEU A 162 -16.35 -7.19 18.12
C LEU A 162 -16.21 -7.27 19.65
N THR A 163 -14.98 -7.36 20.17
CA THR A 163 -14.70 -7.44 21.62
C THR A 163 -15.14 -6.15 22.33
N SER A 164 -14.86 -4.99 21.74
CA SER A 164 -15.31 -3.70 22.29
C SER A 164 -16.84 -3.55 22.30
N MET A 165 -17.54 -4.18 21.34
CA MET A 165 -19.00 -4.18 21.29
C MET A 165 -19.61 -5.12 22.32
N ILE A 166 -19.03 -6.32 22.50
CA ILE A 166 -19.45 -7.30 23.51
C ILE A 166 -19.26 -6.73 24.92
N ASN A 167 -18.10 -6.12 25.20
CA ASN A 167 -17.76 -5.58 26.52
C ASN A 167 -18.58 -4.33 26.89
N LYS A 168 -19.21 -3.65 25.93
CA LYS A 168 -20.03 -2.45 26.18
C LYS A 168 -21.52 -2.74 26.42
N HIS A 169 -21.93 -4.01 26.58
CA HIS A 169 -23.32 -4.40 26.79
C HIS A 169 -24.30 -3.78 25.78
N TYR A 170 -23.91 -3.70 24.52
CA TYR A 170 -24.83 -3.28 23.48
C TYR A 170 -25.83 -4.41 23.20
N ASP A 171 -27.11 -4.07 23.24
CA ASP A 171 -28.20 -4.96 22.85
C ASP A 171 -27.97 -5.45 21.40
N ARG A 172 -28.42 -6.65 21.06
CA ARG A 172 -28.12 -7.31 19.76
C ARG A 172 -28.54 -6.46 18.55
N ALA A 173 -29.48 -5.52 18.76
CA ALA A 173 -29.91 -4.52 17.78
C ALA A 173 -28.84 -3.46 17.45
N SER A 174 -27.94 -3.11 18.38
CA SER A 174 -26.89 -2.08 18.16
C SER A 174 -25.65 -2.63 17.46
N LEU A 175 -25.48 -3.96 17.34
CA LEU A 175 -24.45 -4.57 16.48
C LEU A 175 -24.67 -4.23 15.00
N GLN A 176 -25.91 -3.91 14.61
CA GLN A 176 -26.25 -3.41 13.26
C GLN A 176 -25.87 -1.94 13.05
N THR A 177 -25.53 -1.20 14.12
CA THR A 177 -25.10 0.22 14.07
C THR A 177 -23.59 0.42 14.10
N THR A 178 -22.81 -0.64 13.83
CA THR A 178 -21.36 -0.46 13.68
C THR A 178 -21.10 0.39 12.44
N ASP A 179 -20.38 1.51 12.58
CA ASP A 179 -20.03 2.38 11.46
C ASP A 179 -19.33 1.54 10.36
N PRO A 180 -19.98 1.32 9.20
CA PRO A 180 -19.42 0.51 8.12
C PRO A 180 -18.07 1.06 7.65
N SER A 181 -17.77 2.33 7.91
CA SER A 181 -16.50 2.98 7.57
C SER A 181 -15.29 2.37 8.28
N LEU A 182 -15.44 1.87 9.51
CA LEU A 182 -14.32 1.32 10.30
C LEU A 182 -13.83 -0.01 9.73
N PHE A 183 -14.75 -0.93 9.44
CA PHE A 183 -14.42 -2.19 8.77
C PHE A 183 -13.90 -1.94 7.35
N HIS A 184 -14.48 -0.95 6.65
CA HIS A 184 -14.02 -0.58 5.32
C HIS A 184 -12.57 -0.11 5.33
N LYS A 185 -12.20 0.76 6.27
CA LYS A 185 -10.83 1.26 6.42
C LYS A 185 -9.84 0.13 6.72
N TRP A 186 -10.12 -0.71 7.71
CA TRP A 186 -9.25 -1.84 8.04
C TRP A 186 -9.11 -2.80 6.85
N HIS A 187 -10.21 -3.12 6.16
CA HIS A 187 -10.18 -3.95 4.96
C HIS A 187 -9.26 -3.36 3.88
N LYS A 188 -9.29 -2.05 3.67
CA LYS A 188 -8.44 -1.39 2.67
C LYS A 188 -6.97 -1.40 3.04
N ILE A 189 -6.63 -1.11 4.30
CA ILE A 189 -5.24 -1.20 4.79
C ILE A 189 -4.71 -2.63 4.59
N CYS A 190 -5.54 -3.65 4.84
CA CYS A 190 -5.18 -5.04 4.56
C CYS A 190 -4.94 -5.34 3.07
N LEU A 191 -5.68 -4.72 2.15
CA LEU A 191 -5.43 -4.86 0.71
C LEU A 191 -4.07 -4.28 0.31
N HIS A 192 -3.70 -3.11 0.86
CA HIS A 192 -2.39 -2.51 0.62
C HIS A 192 -1.27 -3.38 1.18
N ALA A 193 -1.44 -3.84 2.41
CA ALA A 193 -0.48 -4.70 3.07
C ALA A 193 -0.34 -6.08 2.38
N HIS A 194 -1.41 -6.59 1.76
CA HIS A 194 -1.33 -7.81 0.95
C HIS A 194 -0.45 -7.63 -0.28
N GLU A 195 -0.54 -6.48 -0.96
CA GLU A 195 0.34 -6.23 -2.11
C GLU A 195 1.79 -6.06 -1.70
N VAL A 196 2.05 -5.35 -0.60
CA VAL A 196 3.39 -5.27 -0.01
C VAL A 196 3.91 -6.68 0.29
N ARG A 197 3.10 -7.55 0.91
CA ARG A 197 3.48 -8.96 1.17
C ARG A 197 3.79 -9.74 -0.10
N LYS A 198 2.98 -9.60 -1.16
CA LYS A 198 3.22 -10.27 -2.45
C LYS A 198 4.58 -9.86 -3.02
N LEU A 199 4.86 -8.55 -3.04
CA LEU A 199 6.14 -8.02 -3.52
C LEU A 199 7.32 -8.49 -2.68
N LEU A 200 7.17 -8.55 -1.36
CA LEU A 200 8.18 -9.11 -0.47
C LEU A 200 8.45 -10.59 -0.80
N LEU A 201 7.43 -11.40 -1.00
CA LEU A 201 7.60 -12.82 -1.38
C LEU A 201 8.27 -12.97 -2.75
N ASP A 202 7.92 -12.14 -3.72
CA ASP A 202 8.55 -12.16 -5.04
C ASP A 202 10.03 -11.71 -4.96
N PHE A 203 10.33 -10.74 -4.11
CA PHE A 203 11.71 -10.32 -3.80
C PHE A 203 12.51 -11.44 -3.14
N LEU A 204 11.92 -12.18 -2.19
CA LEU A 204 12.55 -13.34 -1.54
C LEU A 204 12.85 -14.49 -2.50
N LYS A 205 11.99 -14.69 -3.50
CA LYS A 205 12.20 -15.73 -4.52
C LYS A 205 13.25 -15.34 -5.56
N SER A 206 13.40 -14.04 -5.84
CA SER A 206 14.29 -13.53 -6.89
C SER A 206 15.67 -13.13 -6.39
N SER A 207 15.80 -12.71 -5.12
CA SER A 207 17.07 -12.30 -4.52
C SER A 207 17.67 -13.40 -3.64
N GLN A 208 18.95 -13.71 -3.83
CA GLN A 208 19.72 -14.55 -2.90
C GLN A 208 20.04 -13.82 -1.58
N LEU A 209 19.87 -12.50 -1.51
CA LEU A 209 20.17 -11.68 -0.33
C LEU A 209 18.99 -10.75 0.01
N LEU A 210 18.39 -10.98 1.18
CA LEU A 210 17.41 -10.09 1.78
C LEU A 210 18.12 -8.81 2.23
N ASP A 211 17.69 -7.65 1.76
CA ASP A 211 18.15 -6.39 2.32
C ASP A 211 17.68 -6.31 3.78
N GLN A 212 18.63 -6.19 4.71
CA GLN A 212 18.36 -6.16 6.16
C GLN A 212 17.44 -4.99 6.54
N ARG A 213 17.38 -3.92 5.74
CA ARG A 213 16.47 -2.79 5.96
C ARG A 213 15.00 -3.17 5.85
N ILE A 214 14.67 -4.26 5.15
CA ILE A 214 13.31 -4.78 4.99
C ILE A 214 12.95 -5.74 6.14
N VAL A 215 13.96 -6.34 6.77
CA VAL A 215 13.83 -7.24 7.91
C VAL A 215 13.63 -6.44 9.20
N ILE A 216 12.43 -5.89 9.35
CA ILE A 216 12.07 -5.07 10.51
C ILE A 216 10.79 -5.61 11.18
N PRO A 217 10.57 -5.37 12.48
CA PRO A 217 9.39 -5.87 13.21
C PRO A 217 8.06 -5.47 12.55
N GLU A 218 8.03 -4.31 11.91
CA GLU A 218 6.87 -3.78 11.21
C GLU A 218 6.48 -4.64 10.01
N THR A 219 7.47 -5.18 9.29
CA THR A 219 7.25 -6.12 8.19
C THR A 219 6.56 -7.37 8.70
N ALA A 220 7.06 -7.95 9.81
CA ALA A 220 6.47 -9.15 10.41
C ALA A 220 5.04 -8.88 10.89
N ARG A 221 4.81 -7.73 11.54
CA ARG A 221 3.47 -7.31 11.99
C ARG A 221 2.51 -7.13 10.81
N LEU A 222 2.94 -6.44 9.75
CA LEU A 222 2.15 -6.22 8.55
C LEU A 222 1.73 -7.54 7.90
N VAL A 223 2.66 -8.51 7.80
CA VAL A 223 2.36 -9.86 7.30
C VAL A 223 1.36 -10.60 8.19
N TYR A 224 1.49 -10.46 9.51
CA TYR A 224 0.56 -11.05 10.48
C TYR A 224 -0.85 -10.47 10.38
N GLU A 225 -1.00 -9.14 10.39
CA GLU A 225 -2.29 -8.46 10.26
C GLU A 225 -2.98 -8.84 8.93
N CYS A 226 -2.21 -8.97 7.85
CA CYS A 226 -2.68 -9.48 6.57
C CYS A 226 -3.16 -10.93 6.62
N ALA A 227 -2.54 -11.77 7.44
CA ALA A 227 -2.94 -13.18 7.57
C ALA A 227 -4.24 -13.33 8.36
N LEU A 228 -4.54 -12.39 9.27
CA LEU A 228 -5.82 -12.31 9.97
C LEU A 228 -6.95 -11.82 9.09
N HIS A 229 -6.65 -11.14 7.99
CA HIS A 229 -7.65 -10.73 7.00
C HIS A 229 -8.23 -11.98 6.31
N PRO A 230 -9.53 -12.28 6.50
CA PRO A 230 -10.13 -13.41 5.83
C PRO A 230 -10.18 -13.11 4.33
N PHE A 231 -9.32 -13.77 3.55
CA PHE A 231 -9.43 -13.85 2.11
C PHE A 231 -10.70 -14.65 1.74
N ASN A 232 -11.88 -14.11 2.02
CA ASN A 232 -13.12 -14.75 1.63
C ASN A 232 -13.38 -14.44 0.16
N LYS A 233 -12.97 -15.38 -0.70
CA LYS A 233 -13.75 -15.69 -1.90
C LYS A 233 -15.14 -16.15 -1.43
N GLY A 234 -16.03 -15.18 -1.25
CA GLY A 234 -17.45 -15.41 -1.01
C GLY A 234 -17.85 -15.53 0.45
N ARG A 235 -18.89 -14.77 0.81
CA ARG A 235 -19.70 -14.82 2.04
C ARG A 235 -19.08 -14.24 3.32
N PHE A 236 -19.59 -13.07 3.70
CA PHE A 236 -19.63 -12.52 5.06
C PHE A 236 -20.48 -13.39 6.01
N GLY A 237 -20.23 -14.68 6.10
CA GLY A 237 -20.95 -15.59 6.98
C GLY A 237 -20.02 -16.66 7.51
N ASN A 238 -19.91 -16.72 8.85
CA ASN A 238 -19.24 -17.73 9.68
C ASN A 238 -17.80 -17.36 10.10
N PHE A 239 -17.74 -16.46 11.08
CA PHE A 239 -16.54 -16.09 11.82
C PHE A 239 -16.47 -16.88 13.14
N VAL A 240 -16.33 -18.21 13.09
CA VAL A 240 -15.89 -19.00 14.26
C VAL A 240 -15.17 -20.25 13.74
N SER A 241 -13.93 -20.43 14.18
CA SER A 241 -13.20 -21.71 14.31
C SER A 241 -11.85 -21.75 13.60
N SER A 242 -10.87 -21.05 14.16
CA SER A 242 -9.45 -21.44 14.03
C SER A 242 -8.58 -20.62 14.99
N ARG A 243 -8.84 -20.74 16.30
CA ARG A 243 -8.03 -20.08 17.37
C ARG A 243 -7.24 -21.04 18.27
N ASN A 244 -7.21 -22.34 18.00
CA ASN A 244 -6.62 -23.32 18.93
C ASN A 244 -5.16 -23.72 18.67
N THR A 245 -4.40 -23.02 17.83
CA THR A 245 -3.02 -23.47 17.49
C THR A 245 -1.89 -22.50 17.77
N PHE A 246 -2.13 -21.26 18.23
CA PHE A 246 -1.04 -20.26 18.28
C PHE A 246 -0.92 -19.43 19.57
N ALA A 247 -1.66 -19.77 20.63
CA ALA A 247 -1.43 -19.18 21.94
C ALA A 247 -0.28 -19.91 22.64
N GLY A 248 0.98 -19.61 22.30
CA GLY A 248 2.09 -20.21 23.03
C GLY A 248 3.51 -19.98 22.56
N VAL A 249 3.83 -19.01 21.70
CA VAL A 249 5.24 -18.79 21.35
C VAL A 249 5.59 -17.31 21.33
N GLY A 250 6.52 -16.95 22.23
CA GLY A 250 7.04 -15.61 22.41
C GLY A 250 7.90 -15.11 21.26
N SER A 251 8.38 -13.89 21.44
CA SER A 251 8.90 -12.95 20.44
C SER A 251 10.13 -13.36 19.63
N GLU A 252 10.65 -14.58 19.79
CA GLU A 252 11.78 -15.10 19.04
C GLU A 252 11.37 -16.05 17.88
N SER A 253 10.08 -16.35 17.72
CA SER A 253 9.60 -17.30 16.70
C SER A 253 9.05 -16.68 15.42
N TYR A 254 9.04 -15.34 15.31
CA TYR A 254 8.45 -14.64 14.16
C TYR A 254 9.19 -14.86 12.83
N PHE A 255 10.44 -15.31 12.89
CA PHE A 255 11.26 -15.58 11.71
C PHE A 255 11.01 -16.96 11.07
N VAL A 256 10.50 -17.92 11.84
CA VAL A 256 10.39 -19.33 11.40
C VAL A 256 9.23 -19.53 10.41
N PHE A 257 8.24 -18.63 10.39
CA PHE A 257 7.07 -18.77 9.52
C PHE A 257 7.31 -18.38 8.06
N LEU A 258 8.36 -17.59 7.76
CA LEU A 258 8.72 -17.28 6.37
C LEU A 258 9.47 -18.43 5.67
N CYS A 259 10.03 -19.40 6.41
CA CYS A 259 10.81 -20.50 5.85
C CYS A 259 10.07 -21.85 5.77
N ARG A 260 8.84 -21.98 6.27
CA ARG A 260 8.10 -23.28 6.29
C ARG A 260 7.02 -23.44 5.21
N SER A 261 7.14 -22.72 4.10
CA SER A 261 6.32 -22.98 2.90
C SER A 261 7.21 -23.05 1.68
N SER A 262 8.18 -23.97 1.73
CA SER A 262 8.86 -24.54 0.56
C SER A 262 8.27 -25.92 0.28
#